data_AF-W0Z995-F1
#
_entry.id   AF-W0Z995-F1
#
_cell.length_a   1.000
_cell.length_b   1.000
_cell.length_c   1.000
_cell.angle_alpha   90.00
_cell.angle_beta   90.00
_cell.angle_gamma   90.00
#
_symmetry.space_group_name_H-M   'P 1'
#
loop_
_entity.id
_entity.type
_entity.pdbx_description
1 polymer ?
#
loop_
_entity_poly.entity_id
_entity_poly.type
_entity_poly.pdbx_seq_one_letter_code
_entity_poly.pdbx_strand_id
1 'polypeptide(L)' 'MLYTAVEGLRALAVLLSPVTPESTEKLWIALGAAESLGRLRDQPIREAGAWGILRPGTSVNGLAPLFPRVEQSV' A
#
# COMPACT_ATOMS: atom_id res chain seq x y z
N MET A 1 9.40 -1.33 -14.87
CA MET A 1 9.95 -1.43 -13.51
C MET A 1 9.07 -0.73 -12.46
N LEU A 2 8.59 0.51 -12.68
CA LEU A 2 7.70 1.19 -11.73
C LEU A 2 6.37 0.46 -11.49
N TYR A 3 5.72 -0.05 -12.53
CA TYR A 3 4.49 -0.84 -12.40
C TYR A 3 4.68 -2.02 -11.42
N THR A 4 5.75 -2.80 -11.58
CA THR A 4 6.07 -3.93 -10.70
C THR A 4 6.28 -3.49 -9.26
N ALA A 5 6.94 -2.34 -9.03
CA ALA A 5 7.15 -1.81 -7.70
C ALA A 5 5.83 -1.38 -7.03
N VAL A 6 4.98 -0.65 -7.76
CA VAL A 6 3.66 -0.21 -7.26
C VAL A 6 2.76 -1.42 -6.97
N GLU A 7 2.72 -2.40 -7.86
CA GLU A 7 1.95 -3.63 -7.66
C GLU A 7 2.47 -4.46 -6.48
N GLY A 8 3.80 -4.53 -6.31
CA GLY A 8 4.41 -5.15 -5.14
C GLY A 8 4.04 -4.42 -3.84
N LEU A 9 4.05 -3.09 -3.82
CA LEU A 9 3.63 -2.29 -2.68
C LEU A 9 2.13 -2.46 -2.36
N ARG A 10 1.28 -2.60 -3.38
CA ARG A 10 -0.15 -2.94 -3.21
C ARG A 10 -0.29 -4.28 -2.47
N ALA A 11 0.40 -5.32 -2.93
CA ALA A 11 0.39 -6.63 -2.28
C ALA A 11 0.90 -6.55 -0.83
N LEU A 12 2.02 -5.85 -0.60
CA LEU A 12 2.59 -5.65 0.73
C LEU A 12 1.66 -4.88 1.66
N ALA A 13 0.94 -3.86 1.17
CA ALA A 13 -0.02 -3.12 1.97
C ALA A 13 -1.12 -4.04 2.53
N VAL A 14 -1.64 -4.97 1.71
CA VAL A 14 -2.62 -5.97 2.16
C VAL A 14 -2.01 -6.93 3.19
N LEU A 15 -0.85 -7.50 2.89
CA LEU A 15 -0.19 -8.50 3.75
C LEU A 15 0.24 -7.92 5.11
N LEU A 16 0.68 -6.67 5.14
CA LEU A 16 1.17 -6.00 6.35
C LEU A 16 0.05 -5.29 7.13
N SER A 17 -1.15 -5.15 6.56
CA SER A 17 -2.28 -4.47 7.20
C SER A 17 -2.63 -4.97 8.62
N PRO A 18 -2.47 -6.26 8.98
CA PRO A 18 -2.73 -6.71 10.36
C PRO A 18 -1.65 -6.28 11.36
N VAL A 19 -0.46 -5.91 10.87
CA VAL A 19 0.72 -5.60 11.70
C VAL A 19 0.98 -4.10 11.78
N THR A 20 0.86 -3.40 10.65
CA THR A 20 1.08 -1.94 10.54
C THR A 20 -0.12 -1.24 9.87
N PRO A 21 -1.32 -1.30 10.48
CA PRO A 21 -2.56 -0.88 9.83
C PRO A 21 -2.58 0.59 9.42
N GLU A 22 -1.99 1.49 10.22
CA GLU A 22 -1.98 2.92 9.92
C GLU A 22 -1.09 3.26 8.72
N SER A 23 0.15 2.75 8.71
CA SER A 23 1.11 3.00 7.63
C SER A 23 0.66 2.35 6.31
N THR A 24 0.06 1.16 6.39
CA THR A 24 -0.45 0.47 5.19
C THR A 24 -1.71 1.12 4.62
N GLU A 25 -2.60 1.68 5.45
CA GLU A 25 -3.74 2.47 4.98
C GLU A 25 -3.28 3.74 4.25
N LYS A 26 -2.32 4.47 4.83
CA LYS A 26 -1.70 5.66 4.19
C LYS A 26 -1.06 5.30 2.85
N LEU A 27 -0.33 4.18 2.79
CA LEU A 27 0.25 3.67 1.55
C LEU A 27 -0.85 3.32 0.53
N TRP A 28 -1.90 2.63 0.95
CA TRP A 28 -3.00 2.19 0.08
C TRP A 28 -3.71 3.36 -0.60
N ILE A 29 -3.98 4.42 0.16
CA ILE A 29 -4.55 5.67 -0.37
C ILE A 29 -3.56 6.35 -1.33
N ALA A 30 -2.28 6.42 -0.97
CA ALA A 30 -1.27 7.04 -1.83
C ALA A 30 -1.06 6.30 -3.15
N LEU A 31 -1.22 4.97 -3.18
CA LEU A 31 -1.17 4.18 -4.41
C LEU A 31 -2.41 4.35 -5.30
N GLY A 32 -3.44 5.09 -4.86
CA GLY A 32 -4.73 5.20 -5.57
C GLY A 32 -5.54 3.89 -5.55
N ALA A 33 -5.13 2.91 -4.73
CA ALA A 33 -5.78 1.62 -4.65
C ALA A 33 -7.17 1.72 -3.99
N ALA A 34 -7.35 2.66 -3.06
CA ALA A 34 -8.64 2.90 -2.40
C ALA A 34 -9.78 3.22 -3.39
N GLU A 35 -9.48 4.00 -4.44
CA GLU A 35 -10.47 4.40 -5.44
C GLU A 35 -10.86 3.26 -6.39
N SER A 36 -9.89 2.41 -6.74
CA SER A 36 -10.07 1.40 -7.78
C SER A 36 -10.39 0.00 -7.25
N LEU A 37 -9.99 -0.31 -6.01
CA LEU A 37 -10.07 -1.63 -5.37
C LEU A 37 -10.87 -1.62 -4.06
N GLY A 38 -11.25 -0.44 -3.55
CA GLY A 38 -12.00 -0.28 -2.30
C GLY A 38 -11.09 -0.24 -1.06
N ARG A 39 -11.69 -0.42 0.13
CA ARG A 39 -10.98 -0.28 1.41
C ARG A 39 -9.92 -1.37 1.57
N LEU A 40 -8.77 -1.02 2.15
CA LEU A 40 -7.68 -1.96 2.43
C LEU A 40 -8.16 -3.12 3.31
N ARG A 41 -8.96 -2.83 4.33
CA ARG A 41 -9.46 -3.82 5.30
C ARG A 41 -10.42 -4.85 4.70
N ASP A 42 -10.98 -4.57 3.52
CA ASP A 42 -11.86 -5.49 2.81
C ASP A 42 -11.06 -6.42 1.87
N GLN A 43 -9.76 -6.19 1.70
CA GLN A 43 -8.93 -6.98 0.80
C GLN A 43 -8.60 -8.35 1.43
N PRO A 44 -8.85 -9.46 0.72
CA PRO A 44 -8.51 -10.79 1.21
C PRO A 44 -7.01 -11.02 1.24
N ILE A 45 -6.45 -11.22 2.44
CA ILE A 45 -5.00 -11.43 2.66
C ILE A 45 -4.44 -12.58 1.81
N ARG A 46 -5.21 -13.65 1.63
CA ARG A 46 -4.78 -14.83 0.84
C ARG A 46 -4.59 -14.53 -0.65
N GLU A 47 -5.26 -13.52 -1.17
CA GLU A 47 -5.20 -13.13 -2.58
C GLU A 47 -4.23 -11.98 -2.83
N ALA A 48 -3.59 -11.45 -1.77
CA ALA A 48 -2.71 -10.30 -1.86
C ALA A 48 -1.59 -10.47 -2.90
N GLY A 49 -1.09 -11.69 -3.07
CA GLY A 49 -0.03 -12.05 -4.02
C GLY A 49 -0.48 -12.19 -5.48
N ALA A 50 -1.74 -11.93 -5.82
CA ALA A 50 -2.16 -11.85 -7.22
C ALA A 50 -1.57 -10.60 -7.88
N TRP A 51 -1.01 -10.75 -9.09
CA TRP A 51 -0.45 -9.63 -9.87
C TRP A 51 -1.44 -9.18 -10.94
N GLY A 52 -1.39 -7.91 -11.32
CA GLY A 52 -2.30 -7.36 -12.34
C GLY A 52 -3.59 -6.78 -11.77
N ILE A 53 -3.63 -6.53 -10.46
CA ILE A 53 -4.84 -6.05 -9.78
C ILE A 53 -4.95 -4.54 -9.88
N LEU A 54 -3.84 -3.79 -9.71
CA LEU A 54 -3.87 -2.35 -9.88
C LEU A 54 -4.02 -1.98 -11.36
N ARG A 55 -5.03 -1.17 -11.68
CA ARG A 55 -5.34 -0.82 -13.08
C ARG A 55 -4.26 0.12 -13.64
N PRO A 56 -3.76 -0.12 -14.87
CA PRO A 56 -2.90 0.85 -15.55
C PRO A 56 -3.57 2.22 -15.65
N GLY A 57 -2.81 3.28 -15.43
CA GLY A 57 -3.33 4.66 -15.39
C GLY A 57 -3.89 5.10 -14.03
N THR A 58 -3.84 4.25 -13.00
CA THR A 58 -4.14 4.67 -11.61
C THR A 58 -3.19 5.79 -11.19
N SER A 59 -3.77 6.90 -10.70
CA SER A 59 -2.99 8.03 -10.20
C SER A 59 -2.39 7.70 -8.84
N VAL A 60 -1.09 7.96 -8.69
CA VAL A 60 -0.37 7.85 -7.41
C VAL A 60 -0.27 9.25 -6.81
N ASN A 61 -0.63 9.36 -5.54
CA ASN A 61 -0.68 10.61 -4.79
C ASN A 61 0.58 10.79 -3.92
N GLY A 62 0.80 12.01 -3.44
CA GLY A 62 1.88 12.30 -2.50
C GLY A 62 1.78 11.47 -1.22
N LEU A 63 2.91 10.93 -0.78
CA LEU A 63 3.01 10.08 0.41
C LEU A 63 3.91 10.75 1.45
N ALA A 64 3.34 11.06 2.61
CA ALA A 64 4.12 11.48 3.77
C ALA A 64 4.98 10.30 4.29
N PRO A 65 6.10 10.55 4.98
CA PRO A 65 6.92 9.49 5.56
C PRO A 65 6.09 8.53 6.42
N LEU A 66 6.07 7.24 6.05
CA LEU A 66 5.27 6.21 6.72
C LEU A 66 5.85 5.75 8.05
N PHE A 67 7.17 5.84 8.18
CA PHE A 67 7.93 5.42 9.35
C PHE A 67 8.94 6.52 9.68
N PRO A 68 8.55 7.50 10.52
CA PRO A 68 9.45 8.53 10.98
C PRO A 68 10.69 7.93 11.64
N ARG A 69 11.83 8.60 11.46
CA ARG A 69 13.09 8.18 12.10
C ARG A 69 12.95 8.31 13.61
N VAL A 70 13.36 7.28 14.35
CA VAL A 70 13.51 7.36 15.81
C VAL A 70 14.80 8.11 16.12
N GLU A 71 14.72 9.14 16.96
CA GLU A 71 15.89 9.88 17.43
C GLU A 71 16.64 9.06 18.48
N GLN A 72 17.97 8.97 18.34
CA GLN A 72 18.81 8.33 19.35
C GLN A 72 19.18 9.40 20.39
N SER A 73 18.85 9.15 21.65
CA SER A 73 19.39 9.94 22.76
C SER A 73 20.89 9.73 22.79
N VAL A 74 21.64 10.80 22.48
CA VAL A 74 23.11 10.85 22.62
C VAL A 74 23.47 10.90 24.09
#